data_AF-A0A967HBD5-F1
#
_entry.id   AF-A0A967HBD5-F1
#
_cell.length_a   1.000
_cell.length_b   1.000
_cell.length_c   1.000
_cell.angle_alpha   90.00
_cell.angle_beta   90.00
_cell.angle_gamma   90.00
#
_symmetry.space_group_name_H-M   'P 1'
#
loop_
_entity.id
_entity.type
_entity.pdbx_description
1 polymer ?
#
loop_
_entity_poly.entity_id
_entity_poly.type
_entity_poly.pdbx_seq_one_letter_code
_entity_poly.pdbx_strand_id
1 'polypeptide(L)'
;MRQTQPDWTWNGPAIPDEKPPFRRIYVGRDGRVWVLVHQPGERIPEEEVDAPRDDGSPNPRPPDRWREPPAFDVFEPDGTYLGRVLAPDGFSTDPTPVFDGDRVWAVVRDELDVQYVTRFRVARAGTGDAAE
;
A
#
# COMPACT_ATOMS: atom_id res chain seq x y z
N MET A 1 15.97 6.83 16.22
CA MET A 1 16.23 8.03 17.04
C MET A 1 14.97 8.56 17.71
N ARG A 2 13.90 8.90 16.97
CA ARG A 2 12.60 9.29 17.56
C ARG A 2 12.08 8.34 18.65
N GLN A 3 12.20 7.02 18.43
CA GLN A 3 11.72 6.00 19.37
C GLN A 3 12.60 5.82 20.62
N THR A 4 13.82 6.36 20.63
CA THR A 4 14.82 6.07 21.68
C THR A 4 15.28 7.31 22.44
N GLN A 5 14.95 8.52 21.97
CA GLN A 5 15.33 9.79 22.58
C GLN A 5 14.06 10.61 22.86
N PRO A 6 13.70 10.85 24.13
CA PRO A 6 12.47 11.56 24.50
C PRO A 6 12.38 12.95 23.88
N ASP A 7 13.48 13.70 23.88
CA ASP A 7 13.55 15.09 23.42
C ASP A 7 13.83 15.20 21.91
N TRP A 8 13.67 14.12 21.15
CA TRP A 8 13.92 14.15 19.72
C TRP A 8 12.92 15.06 19.02
N THR A 9 13.44 16.01 18.25
CA THR A 9 12.67 16.82 17.31
C THR A 9 13.35 16.82 15.94
N TRP A 10 12.56 16.98 14.89
CA TRP A 10 13.11 17.15 13.55
C TRP A 10 13.80 18.51 13.45
N ASN A 11 15.10 18.50 13.15
CA ASN A 11 15.93 19.69 12.96
C ASN A 11 16.57 19.74 11.55
N GLY A 12 16.07 18.92 10.62
CA GLY A 12 16.55 18.86 9.26
C GLY A 12 15.89 19.89 8.34
N PRO A 13 16.09 19.76 7.01
CA PRO A 13 15.41 20.59 6.02
C PRO A 13 13.88 20.59 6.18
N ALA A 14 13.22 21.59 5.61
CA ALA A 14 11.76 21.59 5.54
C ALA A 14 11.25 20.28 4.89
N ILE A 15 10.17 19.74 5.44
CA ILE A 15 9.49 18.61 4.83
C ILE A 15 8.92 19.10 3.49
N PRO A 16 9.15 18.39 2.37
CA PRO A 16 8.60 18.79 1.07
C PRO A 16 7.08 18.88 1.11
N ASP A 17 6.53 19.90 0.45
CA ASP A 17 5.08 20.09 0.34
C ASP A 17 4.44 19.08 -0.65
N GLU A 18 5.25 18.50 -1.53
CA GLU A 18 4.82 17.51 -2.51
C GLU A 18 5.42 16.14 -2.22
N LYS A 19 4.59 15.10 -2.32
CA LYS A 19 5.05 13.72 -2.23
C LYS A 19 5.95 13.40 -3.42
N PRO A 20 6.94 12.50 -3.25
CA PRO A 20 7.65 11.92 -4.38
C PRO A 20 6.66 11.32 -5.40
N PRO A 21 7.03 11.20 -6.68
CA PRO A 21 6.12 10.71 -7.72
C PRO A 21 5.65 9.26 -7.52
N PHE A 22 6.42 8.45 -6.79
CA PHE A 22 6.07 7.08 -6.46
C PHE A 22 6.65 6.66 -5.10
N ARG A 23 6.08 5.60 -4.53
CA ARG A 23 6.44 5.06 -3.21
C ARG A 23 7.38 3.86 -3.30
N ARG A 24 7.14 2.95 -4.25
CA ARG A 24 7.91 1.70 -4.39
C ARG A 24 7.79 1.12 -5.80
N ILE A 25 8.77 0.32 -6.19
CA ILE A 25 8.76 -0.45 -7.44
C ILE A 25 8.80 -1.94 -7.08
N TYR A 26 7.98 -2.73 -7.76
CA TYR A 26 8.00 -4.19 -7.74
C TYR A 26 8.26 -4.70 -9.16
N VAL A 27 9.02 -5.78 -9.27
CA VAL A 27 9.26 -6.46 -10.54
C VAL A 27 8.55 -7.81 -10.51
N GLY A 28 7.64 -8.02 -11.45
CA GLY A 28 6.93 -9.27 -11.63
C GLY A 28 7.84 -10.38 -12.16
N ARG A 29 7.42 -11.64 -11.99
CA ARG A 29 8.16 -12.81 -12.49
C ARG A 29 8.28 -12.83 -14.03
N ASP A 30 7.34 -12.20 -14.70
CA ASP A 30 7.29 -11.99 -16.14
C ASP A 30 8.09 -10.75 -16.60
N GLY A 31 8.73 -10.03 -15.67
CA GLY A 31 9.53 -8.82 -15.94
C GLY A 31 8.72 -7.53 -15.97
N ARG A 32 7.38 -7.58 -15.84
CA ARG A 32 6.56 -6.37 -15.73
C ARG A 32 6.95 -5.53 -14.53
N VAL A 33 6.92 -4.21 -14.71
CA VAL A 33 7.26 -3.26 -13.65
C VAL A 33 5.98 -2.70 -13.06
N TRP A 34 5.81 -2.88 -11.76
CA TRP A 34 4.66 -2.44 -10.99
C TRP A 34 5.08 -1.29 -10.07
N VAL A 35 4.70 -0.07 -10.42
CA VAL A 35 5.07 1.13 -9.68
C VAL A 35 3.94 1.49 -8.72
N LEU A 36 4.18 1.32 -7.42
CA LEU A 36 3.27 1.78 -6.38
C LEU A 36 3.33 3.30 -6.29
N VAL A 37 2.25 3.97 -6.66
CA VAL A 37 2.14 5.43 -6.67
C VAL A 37 1.44 5.95 -5.42
N HIS A 38 1.73 7.19 -5.05
CA HIS A 38 1.00 7.87 -3.98
C HIS A 38 -0.43 8.20 -4.42
N GLN A 39 -1.38 8.08 -3.50
CA GLN A 39 -2.77 8.49 -3.71
C GLN A 39 -3.14 9.60 -2.71
N PRO A 40 -4.26 10.31 -2.95
CA PRO A 40 -4.88 11.12 -1.90
C PRO A 40 -5.06 10.26 -0.64
N GLY A 41 -4.70 10.82 0.51
CA GLY A 41 -4.95 10.15 1.78
C GLY A 41 -6.44 10.18 2.08
N GLU A 42 -7.00 9.05 2.47
CA GLU A 42 -8.34 8.94 3.02
C GLU A 42 -8.27 8.80 4.53
N ARG A 43 -9.23 9.42 5.22
CA ARG A 43 -9.32 9.33 6.67
C ARG A 43 -9.83 7.94 7.04
N ILE A 44 -9.14 7.28 7.96
CA ILE A 44 -9.60 6.01 8.52
C ILE A 44 -10.79 6.29 9.45
N PRO A 45 -11.92 5.57 9.30
CA PRO A 45 -13.05 5.66 10.25
C PRO A 45 -12.58 5.41 11.69
N GLU A 46 -13.12 6.12 12.68
CA GLU A 46 -12.58 6.08 14.05
C GLU A 46 -12.70 4.67 14.67
N GLU A 47 -13.72 3.92 14.27
CA GLU A 47 -13.95 2.51 14.60
C GLU A 47 -12.90 1.55 14.03
N GLU A 48 -12.19 1.93 12.95
CA GLU A 48 -11.12 1.16 12.31
C GLU A 48 -9.72 1.63 12.75
N VAL A 49 -9.61 2.70 13.53
CA VAL A 49 -8.32 3.21 14.01
C VAL A 49 -7.78 2.28 15.10
N ASP A 50 -6.68 1.60 14.80
CA ASP A 50 -5.95 0.79 15.77
C ASP A 50 -5.58 1.62 17.01
N ALA A 51 -5.83 1.07 18.19
CA ALA A 51 -5.35 1.66 19.43
C ALA A 51 -3.81 1.74 19.41
N PRO A 52 -3.21 2.79 20.02
CA PRO A 52 -1.76 2.86 20.17
C PRO A 52 -1.25 1.58 20.81
N ARG A 53 -0.33 0.88 20.16
CA ARG A 53 0.39 -0.23 20.78
C ARG A 53 1.31 0.37 21.85
N ASP A 54 1.08 0.00 23.10
CA ASP A 54 2.05 0.26 24.17
C ASP A 54 3.23 -0.70 23.96
N ASP A 55 4.24 -0.21 23.26
CA ASP A 55 5.49 -0.92 22.98
C ASP A 55 6.56 -0.63 24.06
N GLY A 56 6.19 0.03 25.16
CA GLY A 56 7.12 0.48 26.19
C GLY A 56 8.11 1.55 25.73
N SER A 57 7.94 2.11 24.53
CA SER A 57 8.80 3.18 24.04
C SER A 57 8.51 4.50 24.76
N PRO A 58 9.52 5.33 25.03
CA PRO A 58 9.33 6.66 25.62
C PRO A 58 8.52 7.60 24.73
N ASN A 59 8.37 7.27 23.44
CA ASN A 59 7.65 8.04 22.43
C ASN A 59 6.76 7.09 21.60
N PRO A 60 5.60 6.66 22.13
CA PRO A 60 4.73 5.72 21.44
C PRO A 60 4.29 6.29 20.09
N ARG A 61 4.21 5.41 19.09
CA ARG A 61 3.76 5.82 17.76
C ARG A 61 2.28 6.26 17.86
N PRO A 62 1.92 7.47 17.38
CA PRO A 62 0.52 7.85 17.31
C PRO A 62 -0.22 6.88 16.38
N PRO A 63 -1.52 6.65 16.62
CA PRO A 63 -2.30 5.75 15.78
C PRO A 63 -2.35 6.32 14.35
N ASP A 64 -2.29 5.44 13.36
CA ASP A 64 -2.41 5.84 11.97
C ASP A 64 -3.87 6.24 11.72
N ARG A 65 -4.12 7.49 11.32
CA ARG A 65 -5.48 8.06 11.10
C ARG A 65 -5.81 8.28 9.63
N TRP A 66 -4.85 8.01 8.77
CA TRP A 66 -4.94 8.21 7.32
C TRP A 66 -4.34 7.00 6.63
N ARG A 67 -4.97 6.57 5.54
CA ARG A 67 -4.46 5.53 4.65
C ARG A 67 -4.45 6.01 3.21
N GLU A 68 -3.64 5.36 2.39
CA GLU A 68 -3.67 5.54 0.93
C GLU A 68 -4.03 4.19 0.33
N PRO A 69 -5.11 4.09 -0.45
CA PRO A 69 -5.44 2.84 -1.15
C PRO A 69 -4.32 2.51 -2.15
N PRO A 70 -3.80 1.28 -2.18
CA PRO A 70 -2.72 0.92 -3.09
C PRO A 70 -3.17 1.04 -4.56
N ALA A 71 -2.36 1.74 -5.36
CA ALA A 71 -2.54 1.84 -6.79
C ALA A 71 -1.20 1.62 -7.50
N PHE A 72 -1.23 0.86 -8.59
CA PHE A 72 -0.05 0.49 -9.34
C PHE A 72 -0.14 1.00 -10.77
N ASP A 73 0.83 1.81 -11.20
CA ASP A 73 1.06 2.04 -12.62
C ASP A 73 1.93 0.90 -13.15
N VAL A 74 1.42 0.19 -14.16
CA VAL A 74 2.03 -1.04 -14.69
C VAL A 74 2.67 -0.78 -16.03
N PHE A 75 3.88 -1.31 -16.22
CA PHE A 75 4.67 -1.16 -17.43
C PHE A 75 5.15 -2.53 -17.92
N GLU A 76 5.24 -2.68 -19.24
CA GLU A 76 6.04 -3.76 -19.84
C GLU A 76 7.54 -3.54 -19.53
N PRO A 77 8.39 -4.58 -19.65
CA PRO A 77 9.82 -4.48 -19.35
C PRO A 77 10.57 -3.42 -20.16
N ASP A 78 10.05 -3.03 -21.32
CA ASP A 78 10.62 -1.99 -22.19
C ASP A 78 10.20 -0.56 -21.79
N GLY A 79 9.38 -0.41 -20.74
CA GLY A 79 8.86 0.86 -20.28
C GLY A 79 7.52 1.28 -20.90
N THR A 80 6.90 0.45 -21.74
CA THR A 80 5.57 0.72 -22.29
C THR A 80 4.53 0.71 -21.17
N TYR A 81 3.81 1.82 -20.97
CA TYR A 81 2.76 1.93 -19.97
C TYR A 81 1.51 1.14 -20.37
N LEU A 82 1.07 0.24 -19.50
CA LEU A 82 -0.12 -0.61 -19.69
C LEU A 82 -1.38 -0.04 -19.06
N GLY A 83 -1.23 0.80 -18.02
CA GLY A 83 -2.35 1.38 -17.29
C GLY A 83 -2.19 1.29 -15.78
N ARG A 84 -3.19 1.83 -15.08
CA ARG A 84 -3.27 1.82 -13.62
C ARG A 84 -4.15 0.66 -13.14
N VAL A 85 -3.69 -0.04 -12.12
CA VAL A 85 -4.43 -1.08 -11.39
C VAL A 85 -4.70 -0.57 -9.97
N LEU A 86 -5.97 -0.53 -9.60
CA LEU A 86 -6.40 -0.24 -8.22
C LEU A 86 -6.44 -1.56 -7.45
N ALA A 87 -5.84 -1.58 -6.27
CA ALA A 87 -5.97 -2.72 -5.38
C ALA A 87 -7.34 -2.71 -4.68
N PRO A 88 -7.90 -3.89 -4.37
CA PRO A 88 -9.13 -3.97 -3.58
C PRO A 88 -8.88 -3.58 -2.11
N ASP A 89 -9.95 -3.35 -1.38
CA ASP A 89 -9.91 -3.09 0.06
C ASP A 89 -9.21 -4.23 0.81
N GLY A 90 -8.47 -3.86 1.87
CA GLY A 90 -7.69 -4.79 2.67
C GLY A 90 -6.42 -5.32 2.00
N PHE A 91 -6.13 -4.99 0.74
CA PHE A 91 -4.88 -5.38 0.08
C PHE A 91 -3.67 -4.83 0.82
N SER A 92 -2.80 -5.71 1.29
CA SER A 92 -1.56 -5.33 1.96
C SER A 92 -0.35 -5.43 1.03
N THR A 93 0.49 -4.40 1.05
CA THR A 93 1.82 -4.42 0.43
C THR A 93 2.91 -5.02 1.35
N ASP A 94 2.52 -5.44 2.55
CA ASP A 94 3.40 -6.12 3.51
C ASP A 94 2.69 -7.37 4.09
N PRO A 95 3.29 -8.57 4.00
CA PRO A 95 4.56 -8.89 3.34
C PRO A 95 4.53 -8.56 1.83
N THR A 96 5.71 -8.46 1.23
CA THR A 96 5.89 -8.04 -0.18
C THR A 96 5.06 -8.93 -1.12
N PRO A 97 4.11 -8.38 -1.91
CA PRO A 97 3.30 -9.15 -2.84
C PRO A 97 4.14 -9.79 -3.94
N VAL A 98 3.61 -10.89 -4.51
CA VAL A 98 4.20 -11.56 -5.67
C VAL A 98 3.36 -11.22 -6.90
N PHE A 99 4.00 -10.66 -7.91
CA PHE A 99 3.39 -10.30 -9.19
C PHE A 99 3.85 -11.28 -10.28
N ASP A 100 2.90 -11.75 -11.10
CA ASP A 100 3.17 -12.64 -12.23
C ASP A 100 2.12 -12.40 -13.33
N GLY A 101 2.45 -11.57 -14.33
CA GLY A 101 1.54 -11.26 -15.42
C GLY A 101 0.32 -10.47 -14.96
N ASP A 102 -0.86 -11.08 -15.09
CA ASP A 102 -2.15 -10.56 -14.65
C ASP A 102 -2.55 -11.09 -13.26
N ARG A 103 -1.68 -11.82 -12.57
CA ARG A 103 -1.96 -12.42 -11.26
C ARG A 103 -1.09 -11.79 -10.17
N VAL A 104 -1.70 -11.58 -9.01
CA VAL A 104 -1.03 -11.01 -7.84
C VAL A 104 -1.38 -11.86 -6.62
N TRP A 105 -0.38 -12.23 -5.83
CA TRP A 105 -0.57 -12.86 -4.52
C TRP A 105 -0.18 -11.85 -3.45
N ALA A 106 -1.11 -11.53 -2.57
CA ALA A 106 -0.92 -10.58 -1.49
C ALA A 106 -1.67 -11.04 -0.24
N VAL A 107 -1.31 -10.45 0.89
CA VAL A 107 -2.10 -10.61 2.12
C VAL A 107 -3.30 -9.68 2.06
N VAL A 108 -4.46 -10.18 2.45
CA VAL A 108 -5.66 -9.39 2.73
C VAL A 108 -6.10 -9.62 4.16
N ARG A 109 -6.59 -8.56 4.79
CA ARG A 109 -7.24 -8.58 6.09
C ARG A 109 -8.73 -8.41 5.93
N ASP A 110 -9.50 -9.23 6.64
CA ASP A 110 -10.95 -9.06 6.75
C ASP A 110 -11.32 -8.12 7.91
N GLU A 111 -12.62 -7.99 8.15
CA GLU A 111 -13.18 -7.15 9.22
C GLU A 111 -12.77 -7.58 10.64
N LEU A 112 -12.23 -8.80 10.79
CA LEU A 112 -11.75 -9.34 12.07
C LEU A 112 -10.21 -9.29 12.17
N ASP A 113 -9.54 -8.57 11.28
CA ASP A 113 -8.07 -8.49 11.14
C ASP A 113 -7.41 -9.86 10.87
N VAL A 114 -8.17 -10.84 10.38
CA VAL A 114 -7.63 -12.15 10.02
C VAL A 114 -6.93 -12.06 8.66
N GLN A 115 -5.68 -12.55 8.60
CA GLN A 115 -4.84 -12.46 7.41
C GLN A 115 -4.98 -13.70 6.52
N TYR A 116 -5.23 -13.46 5.22
CA TYR A 116 -5.31 -14.48 4.18
C TYR A 116 -4.34 -14.18 3.05
N VAL A 117 -3.68 -15.20 2.50
CA VAL A 117 -2.99 -15.07 1.21
C VAL A 117 -4.02 -15.25 0.09
N THR A 118 -4.27 -14.18 -0.65
CA THR A 118 -5.27 -14.16 -1.71
C THR A 118 -4.60 -14.01 -3.07
N ARG A 119 -5.09 -14.79 -4.05
CA ARG A 119 -4.70 -14.66 -5.46
C ARG A 119 -5.71 -13.79 -6.20
N PHE A 120 -5.26 -12.63 -6.67
CA PHE A 120 -6.00 -11.70 -7.51
C PHE A 120 -5.74 -11.92 -8.99
N ARG A 121 -6.69 -11.48 -9.82
CA ARG A 121 -6.53 -11.31 -11.27
C ARG A 121 -6.78 -9.85 -11.62
N VAL A 122 -5.91 -9.25 -12.41
CA VAL A 122 -6.12 -7.92 -12.99
C VAL A 122 -7.27 -8.01 -13.98
N ALA A 123 -8.31 -7.21 -13.77
CA ALA A 123 -9.40 -7.05 -14.72
C ALA A 123 -9.27 -5.70 -15.44
N ARG A 124 -9.67 -5.65 -16.71
CA ARG A 124 -9.87 -4.37 -17.39
C ARG A 124 -11.21 -3.78 -16.94
N ALA A 125 -11.23 -2.49 -16.62
CA ALA A 125 -12.47 -1.76 -16.48
C ALA A 125 -13.18 -1.74 -17.84
N GLY A 126 -14.25 -2.54 -18.00
CA GLY A 126 -15.00 -2.61 -19.25
C GLY A 126 -15.49 -3.99 -19.71
N THR A 127 -15.30 -5.06 -18.94
CA THR A 127 -16.03 -6.32 -19.16
C THR A 127 -16.52 -6.83 -17.82
N GLY A 128 -17.74 -6.43 -17.44
CA GLY A 128 -18.45 -7.06 -16.34
C GLY A 128 -18.73 -8.51 -16.72
N ASP A 129 -18.05 -9.45 -16.08
CA ASP A 129 -18.58 -10.82 -16.00
C ASP A 129 -19.78 -10.76 -15.06
N ALA A 130 -20.96 -10.96 -15.66
CA ALA A 130 -22.12 -11.46 -14.95
C ALA A 130 -21.70 -12.72 -14.19
N ALA A 131 -21.88 -12.69 -12.87
CA ALA A 131 -21.78 -13.87 -12.04
C ALA A 131 -22.93 -14.82 -12.42
N GLU A 132 -22.58 -16.08 -12.71
CA GLU A 132 -23.43 -17.24 -12.50
C GLU A 132 -23.02 -17.89 -11.17
#